data_AF-A0A8H4JVH7-F1
#
_entry.id   AF-A0A8H4JVH7-F1
#
_cell.length_a   1.000
_cell.length_b   1.000
_cell.length_c   1.000
_cell.angle_alpha   90.00
_cell.angle_beta   90.00
_cell.angle_gamma   90.00
#
_symmetry.space_group_name_H-M   'P 1'
#
loop_
_entity.id
_entity.type
_entity.pdbx_description
1 polymer ?
#
loop_
_entity_poly.entity_id
_entity_poly.type
_entity_poly.pdbx_seq_one_letter_code
_entity_poly.pdbx_strand_id
1 'polypeptide(L)'
;MHAHKTLRQLSLGSSFTRSQRGRAWGSPHRRFATSPVASSIDRSNTIGFIGLGAMGGHMITNLISRYQSPASGNKVGFALCDVNQAAVDTIIKRQNAEHPDVPLISCSTQKASTIITMVPTGKHVQEVYVGEGKSVLSALKEMSQDQRADTLCMDQSTIEQSVSKAVALQLRQVGADLVDAPVSGGVIGAEKGTLAIMVGGSKTSYNRSVPVLEAMSRKVTYCGDLGAGLAAKISNNLLLGITMLGLSEAMLLGKRLGVDPQVLADIINNSTGRCWSSEVNNPVPEVKVGDASSPAHRQYEGGFVTKLAHKDLALAVSAAVEANVPLAVGRCVEETYKPLAKSKEFGDRDFSVIYEALDTLGSTKV
;
A
#
# COMPACT_ATOMS: atom_id res chain seq x y z
N MET A 1 -63.03 -3.15 -23.59
CA MET A 1 -63.58 -2.88 -22.25
C MET A 1 -62.82 -1.70 -21.65
N HIS A 2 -63.53 -0.57 -21.59
CA HIS A 2 -63.25 0.72 -20.94
C HIS A 2 -61.85 1.34 -21.08
N ALA A 3 -61.65 1.94 -22.26
CA ALA A 3 -61.03 3.26 -22.38
C ALA A 3 -62.13 4.35 -22.26
N HIS A 4 -61.66 5.60 -22.15
CA HIS A 4 -62.26 6.86 -22.64
C HIS A 4 -62.79 7.90 -21.64
N LYS A 5 -62.46 9.15 -22.02
CA LYS A 5 -63.25 10.40 -21.98
C LYS A 5 -63.06 11.26 -20.73
N THR A 6 -62.95 12.60 -20.75
CA THR A 6 -62.76 13.68 -21.76
C THR A 6 -62.68 14.98 -20.95
N LEU A 7 -62.05 16.04 -21.49
CA LEU A 7 -62.66 17.38 -21.76
C LEU A 7 -61.61 18.50 -21.67
N ARG A 8 -61.22 18.97 -22.86
CA ARG A 8 -60.89 20.37 -23.13
C ARG A 8 -62.18 21.10 -23.48
N GLN A 9 -62.29 22.37 -23.08
CA GLN A 9 -63.02 23.50 -23.70
C GLN A 9 -62.73 24.72 -22.79
N LEU A 10 -62.60 26.00 -23.13
CA LEU A 10 -62.63 26.87 -24.33
C LEU A 10 -62.03 28.21 -23.83
N SER A 11 -61.02 28.78 -24.47
CA SER A 11 -61.07 29.86 -25.48
C SER A 11 -61.39 31.29 -24.98
N LEU A 12 -60.46 32.18 -25.32
CA LEU A 12 -60.63 33.54 -25.88
C LEU A 12 -61.02 34.70 -24.95
N GLY A 13 -60.16 35.74 -25.00
CA GLY A 13 -60.41 37.05 -24.37
C GLY A 13 -59.23 38.02 -24.54
N SER A 14 -58.94 38.43 -25.78
CA SER A 14 -58.25 39.68 -26.14
C SER A 14 -59.15 40.87 -25.71
N SER A 15 -58.76 42.08 -25.28
CA SER A 15 -57.60 42.93 -25.57
C SER A 15 -57.75 44.30 -24.85
N PHE A 16 -56.67 45.09 -24.85
CA PHE A 16 -56.59 46.58 -24.76
C PHE A 16 -56.97 47.32 -23.46
N THR A 17 -55.98 47.95 -22.80
CA THR A 17 -55.62 49.38 -23.02
C THR A 17 -54.52 49.90 -22.06
N ARG A 18 -53.47 50.48 -22.66
CA ARG A 18 -52.78 51.76 -22.36
C ARG A 18 -52.57 52.20 -20.88
N SER A 19 -51.32 52.28 -20.41
CA SER A 19 -50.49 53.51 -20.45
C SER A 19 -49.40 53.58 -19.36
N GLN A 20 -48.20 53.98 -19.82
CA GLN A 20 -47.22 54.86 -19.17
C GLN A 20 -46.46 54.49 -17.89
N ARG A 21 -45.13 54.51 -18.10
CA ARG A 21 -44.03 54.99 -17.22
C ARG A 21 -43.58 54.11 -16.06
N GLY A 22 -42.30 53.72 -16.12
CA GLY A 22 -41.43 53.86 -14.95
C GLY A 22 -40.37 52.79 -14.76
N ARG A 23 -39.13 53.18 -15.06
CA ARG A 23 -37.89 52.84 -14.34
C ARG A 23 -37.39 51.39 -14.40
N ALA A 24 -36.23 51.27 -15.05
CA ALA A 24 -35.34 50.13 -15.03
C ALA A 24 -34.95 49.73 -13.59
N TRP A 25 -35.08 48.44 -13.30
CA TRP A 25 -34.41 47.77 -12.19
C TRP A 25 -33.67 46.55 -12.76
N GLY A 26 -32.34 46.66 -12.79
CA GLY A 26 -31.45 45.56 -13.15
C GLY A 26 -31.54 44.45 -12.11
N SER A 27 -31.68 43.21 -12.58
CA SER A 27 -31.57 42.01 -11.75
C SER A 27 -30.10 41.80 -11.34
N PRO A 28 -29.81 41.44 -10.08
CA PRO A 28 -28.44 41.08 -9.71
C PRO A 28 -28.15 39.68 -10.25
N HIS A 29 -27.39 39.62 -11.34
CA HIS A 29 -26.70 38.39 -11.73
C HIS A 29 -25.77 37.97 -10.59
N ARG A 30 -26.16 36.94 -9.83
CA ARG A 30 -25.22 36.12 -9.06
C ARG A 30 -24.23 35.53 -10.05
N ARG A 31 -23.07 36.17 -10.17
CA ARG A 31 -21.89 35.52 -10.74
C ARG A 31 -21.54 34.40 -9.77
N PHE A 32 -21.80 33.15 -10.18
CA PHE A 32 -21.09 32.02 -9.62
C PHE A 32 -19.62 32.27 -9.90
N ALA A 33 -18.89 32.69 -8.87
CA ALA A 33 -17.44 32.66 -8.87
C ALA A 33 -17.05 31.19 -8.96
N THR A 34 -16.73 30.73 -10.16
CA THR A 34 -15.92 29.54 -10.35
C THR A 34 -14.62 29.79 -9.59
N SER A 35 -14.40 29.08 -8.49
CA SER A 35 -13.11 29.13 -7.79
C SER A 35 -12.08 28.41 -8.64
N PRO A 36 -11.02 29.07 -9.13
CA PRO A 36 -9.84 28.38 -9.61
C PRO A 36 -8.82 28.49 -8.48
N VAL A 37 -8.89 27.60 -7.48
CA VAL A 37 -7.76 27.39 -6.59
C VAL A 37 -7.15 26.05 -6.93
N ALA A 38 -6.58 25.97 -8.14
CA ALA A 38 -5.42 25.12 -8.32
C ALA A 38 -4.28 25.88 -7.65
N SER A 39 -4.08 25.67 -6.35
CA SER A 39 -2.90 26.16 -5.66
C SER A 39 -1.68 25.68 -6.44
N SER A 40 -0.85 26.61 -6.90
CA SER A 40 0.40 26.29 -7.58
C SER A 40 1.33 25.62 -6.55
N ILE A 41 1.41 24.29 -6.58
CA ILE A 41 2.35 23.55 -5.73
C ILE A 41 3.75 23.62 -6.35
N ASP A 42 4.76 23.85 -5.51
CA ASP A 42 6.16 23.80 -5.91
C ASP A 42 6.59 22.35 -6.09
N ARG A 43 7.01 22.00 -7.30
CA ARG A 43 7.43 20.65 -7.65
C ARG A 43 8.58 20.16 -6.78
N SER A 44 9.56 21.02 -6.50
CA SER A 44 10.78 20.64 -5.81
C SER A 44 10.52 20.15 -4.38
N ASN A 45 9.45 20.66 -3.76
CA ASN A 45 8.96 20.28 -2.44
C ASN A 45 7.64 19.49 -2.47
N THR A 46 7.35 18.78 -3.57
CA THR A 46 6.13 17.96 -3.66
C THR A 46 6.48 16.46 -3.69
N ILE A 47 5.78 15.70 -2.85
CA ILE A 47 5.84 14.24 -2.81
C ILE A 47 4.60 13.66 -3.52
N GLY A 48 4.83 12.93 -4.60
CA GLY A 48 3.81 12.12 -5.25
C GLY A 48 3.69 10.77 -4.55
N PHE A 49 2.47 10.32 -4.26
CA PHE A 49 2.21 9.01 -3.67
C PHE A 49 1.19 8.25 -4.53
N ILE A 50 1.59 7.10 -5.05
CA ILE A 50 0.81 6.29 -5.98
C ILE A 50 0.51 4.93 -5.34
N GLY A 51 -0.77 4.63 -5.17
CA GLY A 51 -1.25 3.44 -4.48
C GLY A 51 -1.64 3.75 -3.03
N LEU A 52 -2.93 3.83 -2.77
CA LEU A 52 -3.58 4.26 -1.53
C LEU A 52 -4.42 3.14 -0.91
N GLY A 53 -4.04 1.90 -1.18
CA GLY A 53 -4.64 0.72 -0.54
C GLY A 53 -4.32 0.61 0.95
N ALA A 54 -4.52 -0.58 1.53
CA ALA A 54 -4.40 -0.83 2.97
C ALA A 54 -3.05 -0.41 3.58
N MET A 55 -1.95 -0.46 2.82
CA MET A 55 -0.66 0.05 3.28
C MET A 55 -0.50 1.53 2.96
N GLY A 56 -0.62 1.89 1.66
CA GLY A 56 -0.33 3.22 1.16
C GLY A 56 -1.15 4.33 1.80
N GLY A 57 -2.44 4.10 2.09
CA GLY A 57 -3.31 5.08 2.74
C GLY A 57 -2.85 5.48 4.15
N HIS A 58 -2.35 4.54 4.94
CA HIS A 58 -1.77 4.84 6.26
C HIS A 58 -0.39 5.49 6.15
N MET A 59 0.43 5.03 5.21
CA MET A 59 1.78 5.57 4.97
C MET A 59 1.72 7.06 4.58
N ILE A 60 0.82 7.43 3.66
CA ILE A 60 0.66 8.83 3.25
C ILE A 60 0.10 9.72 4.37
N THR A 61 -0.80 9.17 5.20
CA THR A 61 -1.35 9.90 6.36
C THR A 61 -0.23 10.25 7.35
N ASN A 62 0.66 9.30 7.65
CA ASN A 62 1.82 9.55 8.51
C ASN A 62 2.79 10.56 7.90
N LEU A 63 3.02 10.46 6.59
CA LEU A 63 3.87 11.40 5.87
C LEU A 63 3.31 12.83 5.95
N ILE A 64 2.03 13.04 5.64
CA ILE A 64 1.36 14.35 5.74
C ILE A 64 1.45 14.89 7.17
N SER A 65 1.09 14.06 8.16
CA SER A 65 1.11 14.46 9.57
C SER A 65 2.51 14.87 10.05
N ARG A 66 3.58 14.24 9.54
CA ARG A 66 4.96 14.59 9.90
C ARG A 66 5.44 15.88 9.24
N TYR A 67 4.98 16.14 8.01
CA TYR A 67 5.41 17.28 7.20
C TYR A 67 4.47 18.52 7.32
N GLN A 68 3.39 18.44 8.08
CA GLN A 68 2.45 19.55 8.30
C GLN A 68 3.06 20.79 8.99
N SER A 69 4.19 20.63 9.70
CA SER A 69 4.90 21.71 10.40
C SER A 69 6.40 21.62 10.11
N PRO A 70 6.85 22.13 8.94
CA PRO A 70 8.26 22.07 8.58
C PRO A 70 9.07 23.01 9.48
N ALA A 71 10.09 22.47 10.15
CA ALA A 71 11.04 23.26 10.93
C ALA A 71 11.78 24.33 10.09
N SER A 72 11.87 24.11 8.77
CA SER A 72 12.54 24.97 7.79
C SER A 72 11.64 26.00 7.11
N GLY A 73 10.33 26.03 7.42
CA GLY A 73 9.38 26.98 6.81
C GLY A 73 8.93 26.65 5.36
N ASN A 74 9.58 25.71 4.68
CA ASN A 74 9.18 25.27 3.34
C ASN A 74 8.02 24.26 3.42
N LYS A 75 6.84 24.65 2.92
CA LYS A 75 5.65 23.78 2.86
C LYS A 75 5.88 22.63 1.87
N VAL A 76 5.72 21.39 2.34
CA VAL A 76 5.73 20.19 1.49
C VAL A 76 4.31 19.95 0.95
N GLY A 77 4.19 19.82 -0.36
CA GLY A 77 2.94 19.45 -1.03
C GLY A 77 2.85 17.95 -1.30
N PHE A 78 1.64 17.44 -1.53
CA PHE A 78 1.43 16.04 -1.91
C PHE A 78 0.50 15.88 -3.11
N ALA A 79 0.88 14.99 -4.02
CA ALA A 79 0.08 14.60 -5.18
C ALA A 79 -0.34 13.13 -5.06
N LEU A 80 -1.62 12.87 -4.84
CA LEU A 80 -2.13 11.54 -4.48
C LEU A 80 -2.78 10.85 -5.69
N CYS A 81 -2.29 9.67 -6.06
CA CYS A 81 -2.82 8.86 -7.16
C CYS A 81 -3.26 7.49 -6.65
N ASP A 82 -4.43 7.03 -7.09
CA ASP A 82 -4.84 5.63 -7.01
C ASP A 82 -5.77 5.31 -8.20
N VAL A 83 -5.85 4.04 -8.60
CA VAL A 83 -6.83 3.59 -9.60
C VAL A 83 -8.26 3.73 -9.08
N ASN A 84 -8.45 3.69 -7.76
CA ASN A 84 -9.70 3.96 -7.06
C ASN A 84 -9.78 5.44 -6.67
N GLN A 85 -10.45 6.24 -7.50
CA GLN A 85 -10.64 7.67 -7.25
C GLN A 85 -11.31 7.96 -5.90
N ALA A 86 -12.21 7.09 -5.43
CA ALA A 86 -12.85 7.28 -4.13
C ALA A 86 -11.87 7.19 -2.96
N ALA A 87 -10.79 6.40 -3.09
CA ALA A 87 -9.73 6.34 -2.09
C ALA A 87 -8.94 7.66 -2.03
N VAL A 88 -8.61 8.23 -3.19
CA VAL A 88 -7.97 9.54 -3.31
C VAL A 88 -8.83 10.62 -2.66
N ASP A 89 -10.10 10.70 -3.05
CA ASP A 89 -11.03 11.75 -2.58
C ASP A 89 -11.25 11.65 -1.07
N THR A 90 -11.35 10.43 -0.53
CA THR A 90 -11.51 10.18 0.91
C THR A 90 -10.30 10.68 1.69
N ILE A 91 -9.09 10.35 1.24
CA ILE A 91 -7.86 10.79 1.92
C ILE A 91 -7.71 12.30 1.81
N ILE A 92 -7.87 12.89 0.62
CA ILE A 92 -7.78 14.36 0.44
C ILE A 92 -8.78 15.07 1.34
N LYS A 93 -10.04 14.64 1.36
CA LYS A 93 -11.07 15.27 2.20
C LYS A 93 -10.72 15.22 3.68
N ARG A 94 -10.26 14.06 4.17
CA ARG A 94 -9.87 13.89 5.57
C ARG A 94 -8.66 14.74 5.92
N GLN A 95 -7.60 14.67 5.11
CA GLN A 95 -6.34 15.34 5.38
C GLN A 95 -6.45 16.86 5.22
N ASN A 96 -7.29 17.38 4.33
CA ASN A 96 -7.59 18.82 4.27
C ASN A 96 -8.33 19.33 5.52
N ALA A 97 -9.14 18.48 6.17
CA ALA A 97 -9.82 18.85 7.41
C ALA A 97 -8.86 18.81 8.62
N GLU A 98 -7.95 17.85 8.67
CA GLU A 98 -6.95 17.69 9.74
C GLU A 98 -5.77 18.68 9.57
N HIS A 99 -5.38 18.97 8.32
CA HIS A 99 -4.18 19.71 7.94
C HIS A 99 -4.44 20.72 6.81
N PRO A 100 -5.26 21.76 7.02
CA PRO A 100 -5.73 22.68 5.97
C PRO A 100 -4.61 23.47 5.27
N ASP A 101 -3.45 23.59 5.90
CA ASP A 101 -2.30 24.32 5.38
C ASP A 101 -1.37 23.51 4.48
N VAL A 102 -1.59 22.19 4.39
CA VAL A 102 -0.80 21.27 3.56
C VAL A 102 -1.37 21.24 2.14
N PRO A 103 -0.59 21.60 1.10
CA PRO A 103 -1.08 21.52 -0.27
C PRO A 103 -1.31 20.07 -0.70
N LEU A 104 -2.56 19.71 -0.98
CA LEU A 104 -2.97 18.37 -1.41
C LEU A 104 -3.67 18.45 -2.76
N ILE A 105 -3.17 17.69 -3.74
CA ILE A 105 -3.79 17.61 -5.07
C ILE A 105 -4.06 16.17 -5.50
N SER A 106 -5.09 16.00 -6.31
CA SER A 106 -5.36 14.73 -6.99
C SER A 106 -4.40 14.54 -8.17
N CYS A 107 -3.85 13.33 -8.21
CA CYS A 107 -2.98 12.69 -9.19
C CYS A 107 -2.25 13.58 -10.22
N SER A 108 -1.00 13.92 -9.92
CA SER A 108 -0.11 14.60 -10.86
C SER A 108 1.37 14.29 -10.58
N THR A 109 1.88 13.20 -11.16
CA THR A 109 3.29 12.79 -11.03
C THR A 109 4.26 13.83 -11.59
N GLN A 110 3.84 14.59 -12.60
CA GLN A 110 4.63 15.69 -13.17
C GLN A 110 4.96 16.80 -12.16
N LYS A 111 4.10 16.97 -11.14
CA LYS A 111 4.25 18.01 -10.12
C LYS A 111 5.04 17.56 -8.90
N ALA A 112 5.65 16.37 -8.89
CA ALA A 112 6.45 15.88 -7.77
C ALA A 112 7.91 15.66 -8.17
N SER A 113 8.85 16.09 -7.31
CA SER A 113 10.27 15.71 -7.39
C SER A 113 10.55 14.39 -6.70
N THR A 114 9.72 14.01 -5.73
CA THR A 114 9.80 12.72 -5.04
C THR A 114 8.57 11.90 -5.37
N ILE A 115 8.74 10.69 -5.90
CA ILE A 115 7.62 9.82 -6.29
C ILE A 115 7.72 8.52 -5.50
N ILE A 116 6.69 8.19 -4.73
CA ILE A 116 6.59 6.96 -3.96
C ILE A 116 5.50 6.07 -4.57
N THR A 117 5.79 4.79 -4.77
CA THR A 117 4.81 3.78 -5.22
C THR A 117 4.61 2.71 -4.16
N MET A 118 3.35 2.33 -3.93
CA MET A 118 2.96 1.22 -3.07
C MET A 118 1.81 0.43 -3.72
N VAL A 119 2.16 -0.44 -4.67
CA VAL A 119 1.20 -1.14 -5.52
C VAL A 119 1.33 -2.67 -5.42
N PRO A 120 0.34 -3.46 -5.88
CA PRO A 120 0.26 -4.88 -5.51
C PRO A 120 1.34 -5.81 -6.10
N THR A 121 1.79 -5.57 -7.35
CA THR A 121 2.66 -6.52 -8.08
C THR A 121 3.63 -5.80 -9.03
N GLY A 122 4.66 -6.52 -9.51
CA GLY A 122 5.62 -6.01 -10.49
C GLY A 122 4.97 -5.48 -11.76
N LYS A 123 3.89 -6.11 -12.25
CA LYS A 123 3.12 -5.62 -13.39
C LYS A 123 2.55 -4.20 -13.15
N HIS A 124 2.03 -3.95 -11.96
CA HIS A 124 1.51 -2.62 -11.61
C HIS A 124 2.63 -1.59 -11.50
N VAL A 125 3.80 -1.98 -10.97
CA VAL A 125 4.98 -1.10 -10.94
C VAL A 125 5.43 -0.75 -12.36
N GLN A 126 5.46 -1.72 -13.27
CA GLN A 126 5.76 -1.48 -14.68
C GLN A 126 4.74 -0.52 -15.30
N GLU A 127 3.44 -0.74 -15.10
CA GLU A 127 2.40 0.14 -15.62
C GLU A 127 2.57 1.59 -15.13
N VAL A 128 2.79 1.78 -13.83
CA VAL A 128 2.96 3.11 -13.23
C VAL A 128 4.20 3.82 -13.77
N TYR A 129 5.34 3.13 -13.82
CA TYR A 129 6.59 3.78 -14.18
C TYR A 129 6.83 3.87 -15.68
N VAL A 130 6.52 2.81 -16.44
CA VAL A 130 6.91 2.66 -17.85
C VAL A 130 5.75 2.22 -18.75
N GLY A 131 4.51 2.19 -18.24
CA GLY A 131 3.33 1.81 -19.01
C GLY A 131 3.01 2.77 -20.17
N GLU A 132 2.17 2.27 -21.07
CA GLU A 132 1.71 3.03 -22.23
C GLU A 132 0.73 4.13 -21.77
N GLY A 133 1.04 5.39 -22.10
CA GLY A 133 0.22 6.55 -21.72
C GLY A 133 0.80 7.40 -20.60
N LYS A 134 0.00 7.71 -19.58
CA LYS A 134 0.39 8.59 -18.45
C LYS A 134 1.18 7.82 -17.40
N SER A 135 2.43 7.50 -17.70
CA SER A 135 3.39 6.89 -16.78
C SER A 135 4.37 7.91 -16.23
N VAL A 136 5.12 7.54 -15.20
CA VAL A 136 6.21 8.39 -14.66
C VAL A 136 7.26 8.67 -15.74
N LEU A 137 7.59 7.68 -16.57
CA LEU A 137 8.56 7.83 -17.66
C LEU A 137 8.08 8.83 -18.73
N SER A 138 6.81 8.79 -19.14
CA SER A 138 6.30 9.77 -20.12
C SER A 138 6.28 11.18 -19.54
N ALA A 139 5.89 11.33 -18.26
CA ALA A 139 6.00 12.59 -17.54
C ALA A 139 7.44 13.12 -17.48
N LEU A 140 8.42 12.26 -17.18
CA LEU A 140 9.84 12.64 -17.13
C LEU A 140 10.37 13.12 -18.49
N LYS A 141 9.97 12.49 -19.60
CA LYS A 141 10.43 12.89 -20.95
C LYS A 141 10.06 14.32 -21.33
N GLU A 142 9.00 14.87 -20.75
CA GLU A 142 8.54 16.24 -20.97
C GLU A 142 9.26 17.28 -20.08
N MET A 143 10.02 16.83 -19.07
CA MET A 143 10.72 17.70 -18.12
C MET A 143 12.09 18.15 -18.63
N SER A 144 12.61 19.25 -18.09
CA SER A 144 14.00 19.66 -18.29
C SER A 144 14.99 18.66 -17.66
N GLN A 145 16.26 18.70 -18.08
CA GLN A 145 17.30 17.82 -17.54
C GLN A 145 17.46 17.95 -16.02
N ASP A 146 17.46 19.18 -15.50
CA ASP A 146 17.61 19.44 -14.08
C ASP A 146 16.42 18.88 -13.27
N GLN A 147 15.20 19.04 -13.79
CA GLN A 147 14.01 18.46 -13.15
C GLN A 147 14.05 16.93 -13.11
N ARG A 148 14.57 16.27 -14.16
CA ARG A 148 14.73 14.81 -14.18
C ARG A 148 15.79 14.35 -13.19
N ALA A 149 16.94 15.03 -13.14
CA ALA A 149 18.02 14.74 -12.19
C ALA A 149 17.60 14.94 -10.72
N ASP A 150 16.76 15.96 -10.47
CA ASP A 150 16.15 16.20 -9.17
C ASP A 150 15.07 15.16 -8.82
N THR A 151 14.57 14.37 -9.78
CA THR A 151 13.54 13.37 -9.50
C THR A 151 14.10 12.13 -8.82
N LEU A 152 13.53 11.77 -7.67
CA LEU A 152 13.80 10.50 -7.00
C LEU A 152 12.52 9.66 -6.95
N CYS A 153 12.59 8.47 -7.55
CA CYS A 153 11.54 7.47 -7.46
C CYS A 153 11.86 6.45 -6.35
N MET A 154 10.86 6.07 -5.56
CA MET A 154 10.98 5.11 -4.47
C MET A 154 9.85 4.09 -4.59
N ASP A 155 10.18 2.86 -4.97
CA ASP A 155 9.19 1.79 -5.02
C ASP A 155 9.18 0.96 -3.74
N GLN A 156 8.07 1.02 -3.00
CA GLN A 156 7.89 0.30 -1.74
C GLN A 156 7.11 -1.00 -1.89
N SER A 157 6.73 -1.32 -3.12
CA SER A 157 6.09 -2.57 -3.50
C SER A 157 7.05 -3.75 -3.28
N THR A 158 6.50 -4.92 -2.94
CA THR A 158 7.30 -6.15 -2.91
C THR A 158 7.11 -6.89 -4.24
N ILE A 159 8.14 -6.83 -5.08
CA ILE A 159 8.13 -7.29 -6.48
C ILE A 159 9.40 -8.07 -6.82
N GLU A 160 9.47 -8.58 -8.05
CA GLU A 160 10.65 -9.21 -8.63
C GLU A 160 11.81 -8.21 -8.76
N GLN A 161 13.03 -8.65 -8.42
CA GLN A 161 14.23 -7.81 -8.57
C GLN A 161 14.50 -7.44 -10.03
N SER A 162 14.24 -8.36 -10.95
CA SER A 162 14.39 -8.16 -12.39
C SER A 162 13.49 -7.03 -12.90
N VAL A 163 12.25 -6.96 -12.42
CA VAL A 163 11.30 -5.89 -12.76
C VAL A 163 11.79 -4.54 -12.24
N SER A 164 12.18 -4.46 -10.97
CA SER A 164 12.71 -3.22 -10.38
C SER A 164 13.94 -2.69 -11.14
N LYS A 165 14.89 -3.58 -11.46
CA LYS A 165 16.09 -3.26 -12.24
C LYS A 165 15.75 -2.77 -13.65
N ALA A 166 14.81 -3.43 -14.33
CA ALA A 166 14.39 -3.04 -15.68
C ALA A 166 13.70 -1.67 -15.71
N VAL A 167 12.85 -1.37 -14.72
CA VAL A 167 12.21 -0.05 -14.58
C VAL A 167 13.26 1.03 -14.30
N ALA A 168 14.14 0.81 -13.33
CA ALA A 168 15.19 1.77 -12.99
C ALA A 168 16.11 2.08 -14.17
N LEU A 169 16.45 1.06 -14.99
CA LEU A 169 17.25 1.26 -16.20
C LEU A 169 16.60 2.25 -17.16
N GLN A 170 15.29 2.14 -17.39
CA GLN A 170 14.56 3.07 -18.27
C GLN A 170 14.47 4.48 -17.70
N LEU A 171 14.28 4.61 -16.38
CA LEU A 171 14.27 5.93 -15.72
C LEU A 171 15.65 6.60 -15.78
N ARG A 172 16.73 5.83 -15.62
CA ARG A 172 18.11 6.34 -15.73
C ARG A 172 18.46 6.81 -17.13
N GLN A 173 17.93 6.18 -18.19
CA GLN A 173 18.12 6.64 -19.57
C GLN A 173 17.60 8.06 -19.80
N VAL A 174 16.60 8.50 -19.02
CA VAL A 174 16.11 9.88 -19.05
C VAL A 174 16.66 10.74 -17.91
N GLY A 175 17.55 10.21 -17.08
CA GLY A 175 18.26 10.96 -16.03
C GLY A 175 17.57 11.02 -14.67
N ALA A 176 16.56 10.19 -14.41
CA ALA A 176 15.97 10.02 -13.08
C ALA A 176 16.48 8.73 -12.41
N ASP A 177 16.51 8.69 -11.07
CA ASP A 177 16.91 7.49 -10.33
C ASP A 177 15.72 6.84 -9.60
N LEU A 178 15.86 5.54 -9.36
CA LEU A 178 14.91 4.75 -8.59
C LEU A 178 15.63 3.94 -7.52
N VAL A 179 15.04 3.89 -6.33
CA VAL A 179 15.41 2.95 -5.28
C VAL A 179 14.26 1.98 -5.03
N ASP A 180 14.57 0.71 -4.81
CA ASP A 180 13.62 -0.22 -4.21
C ASP A 180 13.67 -0.05 -2.69
N ALA A 181 12.52 0.15 -2.06
CA ALA A 181 12.38 0.43 -0.64
C ALA A 181 11.21 -0.37 -0.02
N PRO A 182 11.14 -1.70 -0.22
CA PRO A 182 10.05 -2.51 0.34
C PRO A 182 9.94 -2.40 1.86
N VAL A 183 8.71 -2.57 2.34
CA VAL A 183 8.33 -2.36 3.74
C VAL A 183 8.04 -3.68 4.47
N SER A 184 8.27 -3.70 5.78
CA SER A 184 7.83 -4.74 6.71
C SER A 184 7.17 -4.12 7.94
N GLY A 185 6.23 -4.84 8.58
CA GLY A 185 5.44 -4.37 9.72
C GLY A 185 3.91 -4.40 9.51
N GLY A 186 3.46 -4.70 8.29
CA GLY A 186 2.04 -4.85 7.95
C GLY A 186 1.23 -3.56 8.13
N VAL A 187 -0.09 -3.69 8.07
CA VAL A 187 -1.04 -2.56 8.16
C VAL A 187 -0.90 -1.83 9.51
N ILE A 188 -0.72 -2.58 10.61
CA ILE A 188 -0.52 -2.01 11.95
C ILE A 188 0.75 -1.16 12.00
N GLY A 189 1.85 -1.64 11.43
CA GLY A 189 3.09 -0.88 11.34
C GLY A 189 2.95 0.37 10.47
N ALA A 190 2.20 0.27 9.37
CA ALA A 190 1.92 1.39 8.47
C ALA A 190 1.05 2.45 9.14
N GLU A 191 0.02 2.05 9.91
CA GLU A 191 -0.83 2.94 10.69
C GLU A 191 -0.04 3.67 11.76
N LYS A 192 0.80 2.93 12.52
CA LYS A 192 1.59 3.49 13.62
C LYS A 192 2.86 4.24 13.18
N GLY A 193 3.19 4.26 11.89
CA GLY A 193 4.44 4.86 11.39
C GLY A 193 5.70 4.12 11.88
N THR A 194 5.60 2.81 12.12
CA THR A 194 6.67 1.99 12.72
C THR A 194 7.25 0.95 11.77
N LEU A 195 7.02 1.11 10.47
CA LEU A 195 7.54 0.22 9.43
C LEU A 195 9.06 0.05 9.53
N ALA A 196 9.55 -1.09 9.05
CA ALA A 196 10.94 -1.29 8.71
C ALA A 196 11.07 -1.23 7.18
N ILE A 197 11.97 -0.37 6.70
CA ILE A 197 12.19 -0.11 5.27
C ILE A 197 13.58 -0.59 4.88
N MET A 198 13.64 -1.42 3.85
CA MET A 198 14.86 -2.03 3.30
C MET A 198 15.16 -1.39 1.96
N VAL A 199 16.22 -0.60 1.85
CA VAL A 199 16.48 0.23 0.67
C VAL A 199 17.64 -0.31 -0.15
N GLY A 200 17.37 -0.67 -1.40
CA GLY A 200 18.36 -0.95 -2.44
C GLY A 200 18.52 0.24 -3.40
N GLY A 201 19.76 0.58 -3.73
CA GLY A 201 20.06 1.67 -4.65
C GLY A 201 21.47 2.23 -4.48
N SER A 202 21.78 3.31 -5.22
CA SER A 202 23.04 4.02 -5.01
C SER A 202 23.07 4.63 -3.61
N LYS A 203 24.27 4.76 -3.02
CA LYS A 203 24.40 5.38 -1.68
C LYS A 203 23.87 6.82 -1.67
N THR A 204 24.05 7.55 -2.77
CA THR A 204 23.51 8.89 -2.96
C THR A 204 21.99 8.90 -2.89
N SER A 205 21.32 8.02 -3.63
CA SER A 205 19.85 7.96 -3.65
C SER A 205 19.27 7.42 -2.35
N TYR A 206 19.97 6.52 -1.67
CA TYR A 206 19.64 6.14 -0.29
C TYR A 206 19.68 7.33 0.65
N ASN A 207 20.76 8.12 0.65
CA ASN A 207 20.86 9.29 1.53
C ASN A 207 19.76 10.33 1.22
N ARG A 208 19.36 10.48 -0.05
CA ARG A 208 18.25 11.34 -0.47
C ARG A 208 16.87 10.80 -0.03
N SER A 209 16.69 9.48 0.03
CA SER A 209 15.40 8.88 0.39
C SER A 209 15.13 8.88 1.91
N VAL A 210 16.17 8.76 2.73
CA VAL A 210 16.05 8.62 4.20
C VAL A 210 15.13 9.65 4.86
N PRO A 211 15.25 10.98 4.61
CA PRO A 211 14.38 11.97 5.29
C PRO A 211 12.89 11.76 5.04
N VAL A 212 12.53 11.28 3.84
CA VAL A 212 11.15 10.99 3.48
C VAL A 212 10.69 9.67 4.09
N LEU A 213 11.55 8.64 4.04
CA LEU A 213 11.23 7.30 4.53
C LEU A 213 11.13 7.23 6.07
N GLU A 214 11.91 8.01 6.81
CA GLU A 214 11.85 8.07 8.28
C GLU A 214 10.54 8.66 8.82
N ALA A 215 9.82 9.45 8.01
CA ALA A 215 8.54 10.02 8.41
C ALA A 215 7.40 8.99 8.51
N MET A 216 7.62 7.79 7.99
CA MET A 216 6.63 6.70 7.92
C MET A 216 7.19 5.38 8.47
N SER A 217 8.35 5.42 9.13
CA SER A 217 9.04 4.22 9.59
C SER A 217 9.79 4.43 10.90
N ARG A 218 10.02 3.34 11.61
CA ARG A 218 10.92 3.32 12.77
C ARG A 218 12.36 3.05 12.36
N LYS A 219 12.57 2.39 11.22
CA LYS A 219 13.90 1.98 10.76
C LYS A 219 13.98 2.01 9.25
N VAL A 220 15.00 2.70 8.74
CA VAL A 220 15.42 2.65 7.34
C VAL A 220 16.82 2.01 7.27
N THR A 221 16.99 0.98 6.45
CA THR A 221 18.23 0.22 6.34
C THR A 221 18.75 0.25 4.91
N TYR A 222 20.02 0.61 4.72
CA TYR A 222 20.69 0.46 3.42
C TYR A 222 21.06 -1.00 3.21
N CYS A 223 20.51 -1.63 2.18
CA CYS A 223 20.70 -3.05 1.89
C CYS A 223 21.77 -3.30 0.82
N GLY A 224 22.20 -2.27 0.10
CA GLY A 224 23.18 -2.35 -0.98
C GLY A 224 22.64 -1.75 -2.28
N ASP A 225 23.12 -2.25 -3.41
CA ASP A 225 22.72 -1.79 -4.74
C ASP A 225 21.24 -2.07 -5.04
N LEU A 226 20.76 -1.53 -6.16
CA LEU A 226 19.38 -1.71 -6.61
C LEU A 226 18.99 -3.20 -6.68
N GLY A 227 17.87 -3.53 -6.06
CA GLY A 227 17.32 -4.86 -5.87
C GLY A 227 17.71 -5.52 -4.55
N ALA A 228 18.65 -4.96 -3.78
CA ALA A 228 19.07 -5.52 -2.50
C ALA A 228 18.01 -5.33 -1.39
N GLY A 229 17.19 -4.27 -1.46
CA GLY A 229 16.06 -4.09 -0.54
C GLY A 229 15.00 -5.18 -0.74
N LEU A 230 14.68 -5.47 -2.01
CA LEU A 230 13.81 -6.59 -2.39
C LEU A 230 14.38 -7.94 -1.98
N ALA A 231 15.69 -8.17 -2.16
CA ALA A 231 16.35 -9.39 -1.69
C ALA A 231 16.18 -9.58 -0.18
N ALA A 232 16.49 -8.55 0.61
CA ALA A 232 16.33 -8.58 2.05
C ALA A 232 14.88 -8.86 2.45
N LYS A 233 13.91 -8.22 1.78
CA LYS A 233 12.49 -8.41 2.04
C LYS A 233 12.02 -9.84 1.78
N ILE A 234 12.35 -10.43 0.62
CA ILE A 234 11.90 -11.78 0.29
C ILE A 234 12.63 -12.84 1.12
N SER A 235 13.90 -12.62 1.50
CA SER A 235 14.60 -13.49 2.44
C SER A 235 13.97 -13.48 3.82
N ASN A 236 13.60 -12.30 4.34
CA ASN A 236 12.86 -12.17 5.59
C ASN A 236 11.52 -12.90 5.54
N ASN A 237 10.75 -12.71 4.46
CA ASN A 237 9.42 -13.31 4.36
C ASN A 237 9.45 -14.82 4.07
N LEU A 238 10.50 -15.31 3.41
CA LEU A 238 10.76 -16.75 3.30
C LEU A 238 10.96 -17.38 4.68
N LEU A 239 11.83 -16.79 5.51
CA LEU A 239 12.05 -17.27 6.88
C LEU A 239 10.78 -17.17 7.73
N LEU A 240 10.03 -16.09 7.58
CA LEU A 240 8.74 -15.91 8.25
C LEU A 240 7.76 -17.04 7.91
N GLY A 241 7.61 -17.38 6.63
CA GLY A 241 6.74 -18.48 6.20
C GLY A 241 7.22 -19.85 6.72
N ILE A 242 8.53 -20.12 6.66
CA ILE A 242 9.13 -21.37 7.18
C ILE A 242 8.84 -21.52 8.68
N THR A 243 9.10 -20.47 9.46
CA THR A 243 8.92 -20.51 10.91
C THR A 243 7.45 -20.57 11.31
N MET A 244 6.54 -19.92 10.58
CA MET A 244 5.09 -20.03 10.83
C MET A 244 4.57 -21.44 10.57
N LEU A 245 4.91 -22.05 9.43
CA LEU A 245 4.51 -23.43 9.14
C LEU A 245 5.08 -24.39 10.17
N GLY A 246 6.38 -24.32 10.46
CA GLY A 246 7.02 -25.19 11.44
C GLY A 246 6.46 -25.02 12.86
N LEU A 247 6.16 -23.78 13.29
CA LEU A 247 5.48 -23.53 14.56
C LEU A 247 4.08 -24.13 14.56
N SER A 248 3.34 -23.99 13.46
CA SER A 248 1.97 -24.51 13.37
C SER A 248 1.94 -26.03 13.50
N GLU A 249 2.86 -26.73 12.82
CA GLU A 249 3.04 -28.18 12.96
C GLU A 249 3.44 -28.59 14.38
N ALA A 250 4.42 -27.90 14.98
CA ALA A 250 4.89 -28.21 16.33
C ALA A 250 3.80 -28.01 17.39
N MET A 251 3.06 -26.91 17.30
CA MET A 251 1.95 -26.61 18.21
C MET A 251 0.81 -27.63 18.05
N LEU A 252 0.45 -27.97 16.81
CA LEU A 252 -0.58 -28.97 16.53
C LEU A 252 -0.17 -30.35 17.06
N LEU A 253 1.06 -30.78 16.80
CA LEU A 253 1.61 -32.05 17.31
C LEU A 253 1.57 -32.08 18.84
N GLY A 254 2.12 -31.08 19.51
CA GLY A 254 2.17 -31.05 20.97
C GLY A 254 0.77 -31.03 21.61
N LYS A 255 -0.17 -30.29 21.02
CA LYS A 255 -1.59 -30.31 21.43
C LYS A 255 -2.20 -31.71 21.28
N ARG A 256 -1.96 -32.39 20.16
CA ARG A 256 -2.45 -33.76 19.90
C ARG A 256 -1.79 -34.80 20.81
N LEU A 257 -0.58 -34.55 21.28
CA LEU A 257 0.13 -35.36 22.28
C LEU A 257 -0.31 -35.05 23.73
N GLY A 258 -1.26 -34.13 23.93
CA GLY A 258 -1.87 -33.84 25.23
C GLY A 258 -1.19 -32.74 26.03
N VAL A 259 -0.27 -31.97 25.44
CA VAL A 259 0.29 -30.78 26.08
C VAL A 259 -0.69 -29.62 25.93
N ASP A 260 -0.95 -28.91 27.04
CA ASP A 260 -1.73 -27.67 26.99
C ASP A 260 -1.07 -26.66 26.01
N PRO A 261 -1.82 -26.06 25.08
CA PRO A 261 -1.24 -25.15 24.09
C PRO A 261 -0.51 -23.95 24.68
N GLN A 262 -1.02 -23.35 25.77
CA GLN A 262 -0.34 -22.20 26.40
C GLN A 262 0.99 -22.65 27.00
N VAL A 263 0.99 -23.76 27.74
CA VAL A 263 2.22 -24.34 28.32
C VAL A 263 3.25 -24.63 27.23
N LEU A 264 2.84 -25.22 26.11
CA LEU A 264 3.74 -25.50 24.98
C LEU A 264 4.31 -24.23 24.36
N ALA A 265 3.48 -23.20 24.14
CA ALA A 265 3.93 -21.92 23.62
C ALA A 265 4.95 -21.25 24.56
N ASP A 266 4.70 -21.29 25.86
CA ASP A 266 5.62 -20.75 26.88
C ASP A 266 6.94 -21.51 26.88
N ILE A 267 6.92 -22.85 26.77
CA ILE A 267 8.13 -23.66 26.64
C ILE A 267 8.92 -23.28 25.38
N ILE A 268 8.27 -23.18 24.22
CA ILE A 268 8.91 -22.80 22.96
C ILE A 268 9.56 -21.43 23.07
N ASN A 269 8.86 -20.44 23.63
CA ASN A 269 9.35 -19.06 23.79
C ASN A 269 10.47 -18.93 24.82
N ASN A 270 10.58 -19.85 25.78
CA ASN A 270 11.69 -19.91 26.75
C ASN A 270 12.82 -20.86 26.31
N SER A 271 12.71 -21.47 25.13
CA SER A 271 13.67 -22.45 24.61
C SER A 271 14.21 -22.06 23.24
N THR A 272 14.99 -22.95 22.63
CA THR A 272 15.67 -22.70 21.34
C THR A 272 14.73 -22.75 20.12
N GLY A 273 13.46 -23.13 20.31
CA GLY A 273 12.44 -23.11 19.25
C GLY A 273 11.83 -21.72 18.99
N ARG A 274 12.15 -20.72 19.82
CA ARG A 274 11.58 -19.37 19.74
C ARG A 274 11.81 -18.72 18.38
N CYS A 275 10.76 -18.13 17.83
CA CYS A 275 10.80 -17.28 16.64
C CYS A 275 9.79 -16.12 16.77
N TRP A 276 9.79 -15.19 15.80
CA TRP A 276 8.83 -14.08 15.81
C TRP A 276 7.38 -14.57 15.83
N SER A 277 7.07 -15.63 15.08
CA SER A 277 5.71 -16.20 15.05
C SER A 277 5.30 -16.75 16.42
N SER A 278 6.20 -17.35 17.20
CA SER A 278 5.84 -17.90 18.52
C SER A 278 5.66 -16.81 19.58
N GLU A 279 6.43 -15.72 19.48
CA GLU A 279 6.46 -14.61 20.43
C GLU A 279 5.43 -13.51 20.15
N VAL A 280 5.01 -13.33 18.90
CA VAL A 280 4.19 -12.17 18.48
C VAL A 280 2.92 -12.59 17.73
N ASN A 281 2.97 -13.64 16.92
CA ASN A 281 1.87 -14.03 16.03
C ASN A 281 1.53 -15.52 16.16
N ASN A 282 1.35 -16.02 17.39
CA ASN A 282 1.14 -17.45 17.59
C ASN A 282 -0.16 -17.89 16.88
N PRO A 283 -0.11 -18.98 16.09
CA PRO A 283 -1.22 -19.38 15.24
C PRO A 283 -2.35 -20.09 16.01
N VAL A 284 -2.17 -20.40 17.30
CA VAL A 284 -3.15 -21.18 18.07
C VAL A 284 -4.14 -20.27 18.79
N PRO A 285 -5.46 -20.38 18.54
CA PRO A 285 -6.46 -19.51 19.16
C PRO A 285 -6.49 -19.56 20.69
N GLU A 286 -6.09 -20.68 21.30
CA GLU A 286 -6.04 -20.82 22.75
C GLU A 286 -4.84 -20.12 23.41
N VAL A 287 -3.80 -19.76 22.65
CA VAL A 287 -2.54 -19.21 23.18
C VAL A 287 -2.58 -17.71 23.27
N LYS A 288 -2.36 -17.15 24.45
CA LYS A 288 -2.14 -15.72 24.70
C LYS A 288 -0.69 -15.35 24.45
N VAL A 289 -0.48 -14.21 23.78
CA VAL A 289 0.83 -13.75 23.33
C VAL A 289 1.06 -12.33 23.81
N GLY A 290 1.65 -12.19 25.01
CA GLY A 290 1.76 -10.90 25.69
C GLY A 290 0.39 -10.21 25.88
N ASP A 291 0.39 -8.88 25.85
CA ASP A 291 -0.84 -8.06 25.92
C ASP A 291 -1.54 -7.90 24.56
N ALA A 292 -0.96 -8.45 23.48
CA ALA A 292 -1.45 -8.28 22.12
C ALA A 292 -2.34 -9.45 21.68
N SER A 293 -3.44 -9.12 21.00
CA SER A 293 -4.28 -10.13 20.33
C SER A 293 -3.63 -10.50 18.99
N SER A 294 -3.17 -11.75 18.88
CA SER A 294 -2.77 -12.30 17.57
C SER A 294 -4.02 -12.45 16.68
N PRO A 295 -3.89 -12.42 15.35
CA PRO A 295 -4.92 -12.81 14.40
C PRO A 295 -5.71 -14.06 14.80
N ALA A 296 -5.08 -15.10 15.36
CA ALA A 296 -5.75 -16.35 15.75
C ALA A 296 -6.91 -16.12 16.75
N HIS A 297 -6.82 -15.11 17.63
CA HIS A 297 -7.90 -14.74 18.57
C HIS A 297 -9.12 -14.12 17.90
N ARG A 298 -8.96 -13.65 16.66
CA ARG A 298 -10.01 -12.96 15.89
C ARG A 298 -10.34 -13.74 14.63
N GLN A 299 -10.35 -15.07 14.73
CA GLN A 299 -10.62 -15.97 13.61
C GLN A 299 -9.71 -15.71 12.40
N TYR A 300 -8.48 -15.29 12.66
CA TYR A 300 -7.45 -14.94 11.65
C TYR A 300 -7.86 -13.77 10.76
N GLU A 301 -8.72 -12.87 11.26
CA GLU A 301 -9.08 -11.64 10.54
C GLU A 301 -7.97 -10.57 10.58
N GLY A 302 -7.72 -9.98 9.41
CA GLY A 302 -6.70 -8.95 9.21
C GLY A 302 -5.29 -9.54 9.16
N GLY A 303 -4.30 -8.80 9.69
CA GLY A 303 -2.91 -9.25 9.70
C GLY A 303 -2.26 -9.26 8.31
N PHE A 304 -1.40 -10.25 8.07
CA PHE A 304 -0.74 -10.47 6.78
C PHE A 304 -1.47 -11.58 6.04
N VAL A 305 -2.39 -11.20 5.16
CA VAL A 305 -3.30 -12.16 4.51
C VAL A 305 -2.56 -13.21 3.67
N THR A 306 -3.08 -14.43 3.68
CA THR A 306 -2.50 -15.64 3.08
C THR A 306 -2.16 -15.46 1.60
N LYS A 307 -2.99 -14.77 0.82
CA LYS A 307 -2.71 -14.42 -0.59
C LYS A 307 -1.41 -13.62 -0.75
N LEU A 308 -1.15 -12.67 0.13
CA LEU A 308 0.06 -11.85 0.09
C LEU A 308 1.28 -12.63 0.62
N ALA A 309 1.10 -13.46 1.65
CA ALA A 309 2.16 -14.34 2.13
C ALA A 309 2.63 -15.32 1.04
N HIS A 310 1.68 -15.98 0.36
CA HIS A 310 1.99 -16.83 -0.79
C HIS A 310 2.68 -16.06 -1.92
N LYS A 311 2.22 -14.83 -2.25
CA LYS A 311 2.89 -13.99 -3.25
C LYS A 311 4.36 -13.76 -2.91
N ASP A 312 4.68 -13.43 -1.66
CA ASP A 312 6.06 -13.19 -1.23
C ASP A 312 6.90 -14.48 -1.20
N LEU A 313 6.30 -15.61 -0.83
CA LEU A 313 6.95 -16.94 -0.90
C LEU A 313 7.26 -17.33 -2.35
N ALA A 314 6.32 -17.12 -3.28
CA ALA A 314 6.52 -17.38 -4.70
C ALA A 314 7.65 -16.51 -5.29
N LEU A 315 7.72 -15.23 -4.88
CA LEU A 315 8.83 -14.34 -5.25
C LEU A 315 10.18 -14.87 -4.72
N ALA A 316 10.23 -15.34 -3.47
CA ALA A 316 11.44 -15.92 -2.89
C ALA A 316 11.88 -17.20 -3.62
N VAL A 317 10.95 -18.08 -3.98
CA VAL A 317 11.23 -19.30 -4.76
C VAL A 317 11.74 -18.96 -6.15
N SER A 318 11.11 -18.00 -6.85
CA SER A 318 11.57 -17.54 -8.16
C SER A 318 12.98 -16.95 -8.10
N ALA A 319 13.25 -16.08 -7.13
CA ALA A 319 14.56 -15.48 -6.94
C ALA A 319 15.64 -16.53 -6.62
N ALA A 320 15.30 -17.57 -5.86
CA ALA A 320 16.23 -18.66 -5.58
C ALA A 320 16.57 -19.49 -6.82
N VAL A 321 15.62 -19.68 -7.74
CA VAL A 321 15.89 -20.31 -9.05
C VAL A 321 16.86 -19.46 -9.86
N GLU A 322 16.61 -18.15 -9.97
CA GLU A 322 17.49 -17.21 -10.69
C GLU A 322 18.90 -17.15 -10.09
N ALA A 323 19.01 -17.22 -8.77
CA ALA A 323 20.28 -17.18 -8.04
C ALA A 323 20.97 -18.55 -7.90
N ASN A 324 20.38 -19.62 -8.44
CA ASN A 324 20.84 -21.00 -8.27
C ASN A 324 21.05 -21.41 -6.79
N VAL A 325 20.13 -20.99 -5.92
CA VAL A 325 20.14 -21.30 -4.48
C VAL A 325 19.15 -22.44 -4.20
N PRO A 326 19.60 -23.56 -3.60
CA PRO A 326 18.69 -24.62 -3.21
C PRO A 326 17.83 -24.20 -2.01
N LEU A 327 16.51 -24.31 -2.14
CA LEU A 327 15.56 -24.11 -1.04
C LEU A 327 14.97 -25.46 -0.61
N ALA A 328 15.65 -26.16 0.30
CA ALA A 328 15.22 -27.47 0.78
C ALA A 328 13.83 -27.43 1.46
N VAL A 329 13.59 -26.40 2.28
CA VAL A 329 12.32 -26.24 3.03
C VAL A 329 11.39 -25.23 2.35
N GLY A 330 11.95 -24.14 1.82
CA GLY A 330 11.17 -23.01 1.30
C GLY A 330 10.18 -23.37 0.19
N ARG A 331 10.53 -24.32 -0.69
CA ARG A 331 9.62 -24.80 -1.75
C ARG A 331 8.41 -25.55 -1.18
N CYS A 332 8.62 -26.36 -0.15
CA CYS A 332 7.52 -27.05 0.54
C CYS A 332 6.56 -26.04 1.13
N VAL A 333 7.09 -25.00 1.81
CA VAL A 333 6.28 -23.94 2.41
C VAL A 333 5.44 -23.20 1.36
N GLU A 334 6.04 -22.80 0.24
CA GLU A 334 5.29 -22.14 -0.84
C GLU A 334 4.17 -23.03 -1.38
N GLU A 335 4.44 -24.30 -1.68
CA GLU A 335 3.44 -25.24 -2.20
C GLU A 335 2.33 -25.53 -1.18
N THR A 336 2.62 -25.50 0.12
CA THR A 336 1.62 -25.61 1.18
C THR A 336 0.70 -24.37 1.22
N TYR A 337 1.24 -23.17 1.05
CA TYR A 337 0.45 -21.91 1.08
C TYR A 337 -0.35 -21.67 -0.20
N LYS A 338 0.11 -22.19 -1.33
CA LYS A 338 -0.48 -22.00 -2.67
C LYS A 338 -1.96 -22.40 -2.81
N PRO A 339 -2.43 -23.56 -2.35
CA PRO A 339 -3.86 -23.86 -2.37
C PRO A 339 -4.65 -22.96 -1.41
N LEU A 340 -4.10 -22.61 -0.25
CA LEU A 340 -4.78 -21.75 0.73
C LEU A 340 -4.98 -20.33 0.19
N ALA A 341 -3.99 -19.78 -0.50
CA ALA A 341 -4.08 -18.48 -1.16
C ALA A 341 -5.22 -18.41 -2.19
N LYS A 342 -5.57 -19.53 -2.81
CA LYS A 342 -6.68 -19.62 -3.78
C LYS A 342 -8.02 -19.92 -3.12
N SER A 343 -8.03 -20.34 -1.85
CA SER A 343 -9.25 -20.63 -1.11
C SER A 343 -10.00 -19.34 -0.77
N LYS A 344 -11.33 -19.36 -0.92
CA LYS A 344 -12.21 -18.29 -0.41
C LYS A 344 -12.25 -18.28 1.12
N GLU A 345 -12.02 -19.44 1.74
CA GLU A 345 -12.03 -19.61 3.19
C GLU A 345 -10.75 -19.10 3.83
N PHE A 346 -9.59 -19.39 3.24
CA PHE A 346 -8.29 -19.09 3.86
C PHE A 346 -7.55 -17.91 3.24
N GLY A 347 -7.77 -17.61 1.96
CA GLY A 347 -6.91 -16.70 1.20
C GLY A 347 -6.88 -15.26 1.72
N ASP A 348 -8.00 -14.79 2.28
CA ASP A 348 -8.14 -13.43 2.83
C ASP A 348 -7.95 -13.36 4.35
N ARG A 349 -7.66 -14.49 5.00
CA ARG A 349 -7.31 -14.58 6.43
C ARG A 349 -5.80 -14.48 6.62
N ASP A 350 -5.35 -14.10 7.81
CA ASP A 350 -3.94 -14.03 8.18
C ASP A 350 -3.21 -15.32 7.87
N PHE A 351 -1.95 -15.24 7.43
CA PHE A 351 -1.15 -16.39 7.03
C PHE A 351 -0.92 -17.44 8.14
N SER A 352 -1.13 -17.08 9.41
CA SER A 352 -1.15 -18.03 10.53
C SER A 352 -2.32 -19.02 10.48
N VAL A 353 -3.34 -18.77 9.65
CA VAL A 353 -4.49 -19.68 9.41
C VAL A 353 -4.07 -21.05 8.86
N ILE A 354 -2.82 -21.20 8.41
CA ILE A 354 -2.24 -22.48 8.06
C ILE A 354 -2.39 -23.53 9.18
N TYR A 355 -2.36 -23.13 10.45
CA TYR A 355 -2.62 -24.03 11.57
C TYR A 355 -4.02 -24.66 11.50
N GLU A 356 -5.06 -23.86 11.24
CA GLU A 356 -6.44 -24.34 11.09
C GLU A 356 -6.61 -25.25 9.86
N ALA A 357 -5.94 -24.89 8.76
CA ALA A 357 -5.92 -25.73 7.56
C ALA A 357 -5.29 -27.10 7.82
N LEU A 358 -4.17 -27.15 8.55
CA LEU A 358 -3.51 -28.41 8.94
C LEU A 358 -4.37 -29.25 9.90
N ASP A 359 -5.00 -28.62 10.89
CA ASP A 359 -5.87 -29.31 11.85
C ASP A 359 -7.10 -29.94 11.18
N THR A 360 -7.64 -29.26 10.16
CA THR A 360 -8.74 -29.77 9.33
C THR A 360 -8.31 -30.99 8.51
N LEU A 361 -7.13 -30.91 7.87
CA LEU A 361 -6.59 -32.03 7.10
C LEU A 361 -6.31 -33.26 7.97
N GLY A 362 -5.70 -33.08 9.14
CA GLY A 362 -5.39 -34.16 10.08
C GLY A 362 -6.62 -34.80 10.75
N SER A 363 -7.78 -34.13 10.69
CA SER A 363 -9.05 -34.66 11.21
C SER A 363 -9.81 -35.54 10.21
N THR A 364 -9.37 -35.53 8.94
CA THR A 364 -9.81 -36.50 7.94
C THR A 364 -8.93 -37.74 8.12
N LYS A 365 -9.45 -38.80 8.77
CA LYS A 365 -8.71 -40.06 8.96
C LYS A 365 -8.14 -40.52 7.61
N VAL A 366 -6.82 -40.61 7.51
CA VAL A 366 -6.10 -41.30 6.42
C VAL A 366 -6.36 -42.79 6.53
#